data_AF-A0A1H7P1N0-F1
#
_entry.id   AF-A0A1H7P1N0-F1
#
_cell.length_a   1.000
_cell.length_b   1.000
_cell.length_c   1.000
_cell.angle_alpha   90.00
_cell.angle_beta   90.00
_cell.angle_gamma   90.00
#
_symmetry.space_group_name_H-M   'P 1'
#
loop_
_entity.id
_entity.type
_entity.pdbx_description
1 polymer ?
#
loop_
_entity_poly.entity_id
_entity_poly.type
_entity_poly.pdbx_seq_one_letter_code
_entity_poly.pdbx_strand_id
1 'polypeptide(L)'
;MCGEKQCSLKISSRLFLIWILLFSFSFTLLSYEVHAAELTVLKGDVNGDGVITPGDAVVVNKYIKGKIALTPEQINIADMNNDGVIDEEDVSSIMGIFLGVTPVSKPLEVPKGLKVKVDNLFFIELSWDALQESKEYETMFNIYQDDVLIGSTSTTSLVLPNDPKKEYTFTIRSMDRAGNESLPSNSVKKTAIKNYKSYIYNSAGRLMKIVFISGKKIEYTYDANGNLIRTTIITP
;
A
#
# COMPACT_ATOMS: atom_id res chain seq x y z
N MET A 1 53.32 13.11 48.27
CA MET A 1 54.11 14.17 47.62
C MET A 1 53.16 15.02 46.77
N CYS A 2 52.82 16.22 47.23
CA CYS A 2 52.96 17.46 46.46
C CYS A 2 52.59 18.61 47.41
N GLY A 3 53.52 19.56 47.57
CA GLY A 3 53.48 20.62 48.57
C GLY A 3 52.68 21.85 48.13
N GLU A 4 52.38 22.65 49.14
CA GLU A 4 51.83 24.00 49.09
C GLU A 4 52.56 24.92 48.10
N LYS A 5 51.84 25.91 47.56
CA LYS A 5 52.27 27.32 47.67
C LYS A 5 51.06 28.23 47.85
N GLN A 6 51.16 29.05 48.89
CA GLN A 6 50.21 30.09 49.25
C GLN A 6 50.21 31.24 48.24
N CYS A 7 49.06 31.91 48.12
CA CYS A 7 48.99 33.32 47.76
C CYS A 7 48.09 34.02 48.78
N SER A 8 48.61 35.08 49.41
CA SER A 8 48.01 35.82 50.51
C SER A 8 47.22 37.02 49.99
N LEU A 9 46.09 37.35 50.63
CA LEU A 9 45.75 38.77 50.89
C LEU A 9 44.73 38.90 52.03
N LYS A 10 45.08 39.78 52.96
CA LYS A 10 44.41 40.12 54.23
C LYS A 10 43.06 40.79 54.03
N ILE A 11 42.10 40.47 54.91
CA ILE A 11 41.13 41.44 55.42
C ILE A 11 41.08 41.32 56.95
N SER A 12 41.52 42.36 57.65
CA SER A 12 41.17 42.67 59.04
C SER A 12 39.81 43.38 59.05
N SER A 13 38.88 43.20 59.99
CA SER A 13 39.01 43.70 61.35
C SER A 13 37.78 43.31 62.20
N ARG A 14 38.04 42.54 63.26
CA ARG A 14 37.54 42.65 64.66
C ARG A 14 36.04 42.89 65.00
N LEU A 15 35.51 41.83 65.65
CA LEU A 15 34.85 41.75 66.97
C LEU A 15 33.32 41.92 67.15
N PHE A 16 32.79 40.94 67.89
CA PHE A 16 31.63 40.93 68.79
C PHE A 16 30.23 40.79 68.13
N LEU A 17 29.25 40.01 68.61
CA LEU A 17 29.12 38.96 69.63
C LEU A 17 27.62 38.50 69.54
N ILE A 18 27.32 37.29 70.03
CA ILE A 18 26.02 36.82 70.55
C ILE A 18 25.09 36.05 69.59
N TRP A 19 24.79 34.84 70.07
CA TRP A 19 23.82 33.85 69.61
C TRP A 19 22.40 34.38 69.39
N ILE A 20 21.70 33.83 68.40
CA ILE A 20 20.29 33.38 68.52
C ILE A 20 20.06 32.27 67.47
N LEU A 21 19.59 31.12 67.95
CA LEU A 21 19.10 29.98 67.19
C LEU A 21 17.90 30.38 66.33
N LEU A 22 18.02 30.34 65.00
CA LEU A 22 16.86 30.25 64.10
C LEU A 22 17.22 29.42 62.87
N PHE A 23 16.91 28.13 62.97
CA PHE A 23 16.26 27.31 61.93
C PHE A 23 16.61 27.67 60.45
N SER A 24 17.81 27.37 59.98
CA SER A 24 18.09 27.37 58.55
C SER A 24 17.88 25.97 57.98
N PHE A 25 16.64 25.74 57.61
CA PHE A 25 16.15 24.67 56.74
C PHE A 25 17.20 24.34 55.66
N SER A 26 17.65 23.10 55.60
CA SER A 26 18.44 22.60 54.48
C SER A 26 17.53 22.68 53.25
N PHE A 27 17.68 23.74 52.45
CA PHE A 27 17.00 23.86 51.18
C PHE A 27 17.77 22.97 50.20
N THR A 28 17.45 21.67 50.20
CA THR A 28 17.75 20.82 49.06
C THR A 28 17.08 21.47 47.86
N LEU A 29 17.89 22.06 46.98
CA LEU A 29 17.46 22.44 45.65
C LEU A 29 17.11 21.14 44.94
N LEU A 30 15.85 20.70 45.06
CA LEU A 30 15.31 19.77 44.08
C LEU A 30 15.38 20.54 42.76
N SER A 31 16.29 20.13 41.89
CA SER A 31 16.24 20.49 40.48
C SER A 31 14.90 19.98 39.97
N TYR A 32 13.89 20.84 39.97
CA TYR A 32 12.67 20.57 39.23
C TYR A 32 13.08 20.69 37.77
N GLU A 33 13.34 19.54 37.13
CA GLU A 33 13.30 19.47 35.68
C GLU A 33 11.90 19.91 35.28
N VAL A 34 11.81 21.15 34.78
CA VAL A 34 10.65 21.58 34.04
C VAL A 34 10.63 20.68 32.80
N HIS A 35 9.93 19.55 32.89
CA HIS A 35 9.54 18.81 31.71
C HIS A 35 8.66 19.78 30.93
N ALA A 36 9.23 20.38 29.89
CA ALA A 36 8.44 21.01 28.85
C ALA A 36 7.45 19.94 28.40
N ALA A 37 6.16 20.18 28.60
CA ALA A 37 5.14 19.34 28.00
C ALA A 37 5.42 19.36 26.50
N GLU A 38 5.77 18.22 25.93
CA GLU A 38 5.82 18.08 24.48
C GLU A 38 4.40 18.39 24.00
N LEU A 39 4.23 19.54 23.35
CA LEU A 39 2.98 19.88 22.68
C LEU A 39 2.83 18.83 21.57
N THR A 40 1.95 17.86 21.78
CA THR A 40 1.62 16.87 20.76
C THR A 40 0.93 17.62 19.63
N VAL A 41 1.68 17.93 18.57
CA VAL A 41 1.13 18.58 17.39
C VAL A 41 0.11 17.63 16.77
N LEU A 42 -1.17 18.01 16.83
CA LEU A 42 -2.25 17.17 16.34
C LEU A 42 -2.37 17.34 14.82
N LYS A 43 -2.27 16.25 14.08
CA LYS A 43 -2.42 16.28 12.62
C LYS A 43 -3.82 16.81 12.26
N GLY A 44 -3.90 17.83 11.41
CA GLY A 44 -5.13 18.53 11.07
C GLY A 44 -5.52 19.72 11.96
N ASP A 45 -4.84 19.92 13.10
CA ASP A 45 -4.93 21.14 13.90
C ASP A 45 -3.93 22.17 13.38
N VAL A 46 -4.26 22.78 12.25
CA VAL A 46 -3.37 23.71 11.54
C VAL A 46 -3.27 25.04 12.27
N ASN A 47 -4.29 25.40 13.05
CA ASN A 47 -4.32 26.67 13.78
C ASN A 47 -3.63 26.60 15.16
N GLY A 48 -3.40 25.39 15.69
CA GLY A 48 -2.64 25.12 16.91
C GLY A 48 -3.44 25.30 18.20
N ASP A 49 -4.77 25.20 18.15
CA ASP A 49 -5.66 25.36 19.31
C ASP A 49 -5.89 24.06 20.08
N GLY A 50 -5.34 22.94 19.60
CA GLY A 50 -5.41 21.62 20.20
C GLY A 50 -6.64 20.80 19.76
N VAL A 51 -7.49 21.29 18.86
CA VAL A 51 -8.70 20.60 18.41
C VAL A 51 -8.87 20.68 16.89
N ILE A 52 -9.30 19.58 16.26
CA ILE A 52 -9.57 19.57 14.81
C ILE A 52 -10.98 20.10 14.56
N THR A 53 -11.08 21.24 13.89
CA THR A 53 -12.35 21.94 13.64
C THR A 53 -12.46 22.48 12.21
N PRO A 54 -13.64 22.98 11.78
CA PRO A 54 -13.74 23.74 10.54
C PRO A 54 -12.86 25.00 10.52
N GLY A 55 -12.40 25.49 11.68
CA GLY A 55 -11.44 26.58 11.79
C GLY A 55 -10.11 26.25 11.10
N ASP A 56 -9.63 25.02 11.27
CA ASP A 56 -8.40 24.53 10.64
C ASP A 56 -8.56 24.38 9.13
N ALA A 57 -9.71 23.87 8.70
CA ALA A 57 -10.06 23.74 7.28
C ALA A 57 -10.05 25.11 6.58
N VAL A 58 -10.46 26.18 7.29
CA VAL A 58 -10.40 27.56 6.78
C VAL A 58 -8.95 28.05 6.65
N VAL A 59 -8.05 27.68 7.55
CA VAL A 59 -6.62 28.01 7.46
C VAL A 59 -6.01 27.36 6.22
N VAL A 60 -6.25 26.05 6.02
CA VAL A 60 -5.79 25.31 4.83
C VAL A 60 -6.32 25.93 3.53
N ASN A 61 -7.63 26.21 3.45
CA ASN A 61 -8.25 26.84 2.27
C ASN A 61 -7.70 28.26 1.98
N LYS A 62 -7.31 29.02 3.01
CA LYS A 62 -6.63 30.33 2.81
C LYS A 62 -5.24 30.15 2.22
N TYR A 63 -4.51 29.13 2.65
CA TYR A 63 -3.19 28.80 2.09
C TYR A 63 -3.30 28.37 0.62
N ILE A 64 -4.21 27.46 0.29
CA ILE A 64 -4.48 27.00 -1.10
C ILE A 64 -4.80 28.19 -2.01
N LYS A 65 -5.56 29.17 -1.50
CA LYS A 65 -5.92 30.41 -2.22
C LYS A 65 -4.80 31.46 -2.25
N GLY A 66 -3.61 31.17 -1.73
CA GLY A 66 -2.47 32.08 -1.67
C GLY A 66 -2.66 33.29 -0.76
N LYS A 67 -3.61 33.23 0.18
CA LYS A 67 -3.92 34.36 1.08
C LYS A 67 -3.04 34.41 2.32
N ILE A 68 -2.46 33.28 2.70
CA ILE A 68 -1.55 33.14 3.84
C ILE A 68 -0.40 32.21 3.46
N ALA A 69 0.69 32.26 4.22
CA ALA A 69 1.75 31.27 4.20
C ALA A 69 1.71 30.46 5.50
N LEU A 70 1.94 29.15 5.41
CA LEU A 70 2.02 28.24 6.55
C LEU A 70 3.48 28.03 6.96
N THR A 71 3.72 27.72 8.25
CA THR A 71 5.05 27.27 8.69
C THR A 71 5.36 25.86 8.17
N PRO A 72 6.63 25.42 8.16
CA PRO A 72 6.97 24.05 7.80
C PRO A 72 6.26 23.00 8.66
N GLU A 73 6.08 23.25 9.95
CA GLU A 73 5.31 22.34 10.82
C GLU A 73 3.84 22.31 10.43
N GLN A 74 3.24 23.48 10.15
CA GLN A 74 1.85 23.59 9.71
C GLN A 74 1.61 22.92 8.36
N ILE A 75 2.58 22.96 7.44
CA ILE A 75 2.52 22.27 6.15
C ILE A 75 2.40 20.76 6.37
N ASN A 76 3.24 20.19 7.24
CA ASN A 76 3.25 18.75 7.51
C ASN A 76 1.97 18.23 8.17
N ILE A 77 1.31 19.05 8.98
CA ILE A 77 0.05 18.68 9.64
C ILE A 77 -1.20 19.04 8.84
N ALA A 78 -1.09 19.97 7.88
CA ALA A 78 -2.15 20.35 6.97
C ALA A 78 -2.37 19.30 5.87
N ASP A 79 -1.32 18.64 5.42
CA ASP A 79 -1.40 17.51 4.49
C ASP A 79 -1.98 16.28 5.21
N MET A 80 -3.30 16.11 5.15
CA MET A 80 -4.05 15.10 5.89
C MET A 80 -3.91 13.71 5.27
N ASN A 81 -3.84 13.63 3.95
CA ASN A 81 -3.73 12.37 3.20
C ASN A 81 -2.26 11.90 3.00
N ASN A 82 -1.27 12.72 3.40
CA ASN A 82 0.17 12.52 3.23
C ASN A 82 0.60 12.41 1.75
N ASP A 83 -0.03 13.11 0.82
CA ASP A 83 0.34 13.03 -0.60
C ASP A 83 1.44 14.05 -0.99
N GLY A 84 1.91 14.86 -0.03
CA GLY A 84 2.94 15.88 -0.22
C GLY A 84 2.42 17.16 -0.87
N VAL A 85 1.10 17.27 -1.11
CA VAL A 85 0.41 18.44 -1.64
C VAL A 85 -0.58 18.91 -0.57
N ILE A 86 -0.86 20.22 -0.54
CA ILE A 86 -1.93 20.77 0.30
C ILE A 86 -3.04 21.26 -0.63
N ASP A 87 -4.19 20.60 -0.62
CA ASP A 87 -5.32 20.87 -1.51
C ASP A 87 -6.71 20.66 -0.87
N GLU A 88 -7.77 20.63 -1.69
CA GLU A 88 -9.16 20.54 -1.21
C GLU A 88 -9.49 19.19 -0.55
N GLU A 89 -8.71 18.14 -0.81
CA GLU A 89 -8.85 16.83 -0.16
C GLU A 89 -8.48 16.91 1.33
N ASP A 90 -7.50 17.74 1.68
CA ASP A 90 -7.11 17.99 3.07
C ASP A 90 -8.17 18.74 3.86
N VAL A 91 -8.77 19.75 3.23
CA VAL A 91 -9.89 20.52 3.79
C VAL A 91 -11.07 19.59 4.06
N SER A 92 -11.38 18.72 3.10
CA SER A 92 -12.43 17.71 3.23
C SER A 92 -12.12 16.70 4.33
N SER A 93 -10.85 16.38 4.52
CA SER A 93 -10.39 15.46 5.55
C SER A 93 -10.56 16.02 6.96
N ILE A 94 -10.15 17.27 7.18
CA ILE A 94 -10.37 18.00 8.44
C ILE A 94 -11.87 18.09 8.75
N MET A 95 -12.69 18.43 7.75
CA MET A 95 -14.15 18.51 7.91
C MET A 95 -14.77 17.14 8.21
N GLY A 96 -14.28 16.08 7.57
CA GLY A 96 -14.72 14.71 7.80
C GLY A 96 -14.48 14.26 9.24
N ILE A 97 -13.26 14.47 9.75
CA ILE A 97 -12.90 14.16 11.14
C ILE A 97 -13.83 14.89 12.11
N PHE A 98 -14.09 16.17 11.88
CA PHE A 98 -15.00 16.95 12.72
C PHE A 98 -16.45 16.40 12.71
N LEU A 99 -16.92 15.92 11.56
CA LEU A 99 -18.25 15.33 11.40
C LEU A 99 -18.32 13.85 11.80
N GLY A 100 -17.21 13.23 12.22
CA GLY A 100 -17.13 11.81 12.53
C GLY A 100 -17.28 10.90 11.29
N VAL A 101 -17.09 11.44 10.09
CA VAL A 101 -17.04 10.70 8.83
C VAL A 101 -15.57 10.65 8.41
N THR A 102 -14.92 9.50 8.52
CA THR A 102 -13.48 9.37 8.24
C THR A 102 -13.12 9.99 6.88
N PRO A 103 -11.97 10.68 6.77
CA PRO A 103 -11.60 11.42 5.58
C PRO A 103 -11.50 10.50 4.37
N VAL A 104 -12.08 10.93 3.24
CA VAL A 104 -11.98 10.23 1.96
C VAL A 104 -10.56 10.42 1.46
N SER A 105 -9.71 9.40 1.66
CA SER A 105 -8.40 9.31 1.01
C SER A 105 -8.57 9.46 -0.49
N LYS A 106 -7.65 10.19 -1.16
CA LYS A 106 -7.53 10.23 -2.61
C LYS A 106 -7.89 8.87 -3.22
N PRO A 107 -8.78 8.78 -4.23
CA PRO A 107 -9.14 7.50 -4.82
C PRO A 107 -7.89 6.74 -5.25
N LEU A 108 -7.72 5.51 -4.75
CA LEU A 108 -6.53 4.72 -5.05
C LEU A 108 -6.38 4.52 -6.56
N GLU A 109 -5.16 4.70 -7.06
CA GLU A 109 -4.86 4.57 -8.50
C GLU A 109 -5.23 3.16 -8.98
N VAL A 110 -6.10 3.10 -9.98
CA VAL A 110 -6.55 1.83 -10.57
C VAL A 110 -5.42 1.20 -11.38
N PRO A 111 -5.04 -0.06 -11.13
CA PRO A 111 -4.04 -0.76 -11.94
C PRO A 111 -4.48 -0.87 -13.41
N LYS A 112 -3.54 -0.68 -14.33
CA LYS A 112 -3.79 -0.68 -15.78
C LYS A 112 -2.94 -1.72 -16.48
N GLY A 113 -3.32 -2.05 -17.72
CA GLY A 113 -2.52 -2.91 -18.59
C GLY A 113 -2.45 -4.36 -18.12
N LEU A 114 -3.43 -4.82 -17.32
CA LEU A 114 -3.49 -6.22 -16.89
C LEU A 114 -3.50 -7.13 -18.12
N LYS A 115 -2.63 -8.14 -18.09
CA LYS A 115 -2.45 -9.17 -19.11
C LYS A 115 -2.36 -10.53 -18.44
N VAL A 116 -2.81 -11.55 -19.18
CA VAL A 116 -2.60 -12.95 -18.83
C VAL A 116 -1.76 -13.62 -19.91
N LYS A 117 -0.71 -14.32 -19.50
CA LYS A 117 0.10 -15.18 -20.34
C LYS A 117 -0.02 -16.60 -19.81
N VAL A 118 -0.46 -17.52 -20.67
CA VAL A 118 -0.36 -18.95 -20.37
C VAL A 118 1.09 -19.36 -20.58
N ASP A 119 1.80 -19.65 -19.50
CA ASP A 119 3.21 -20.08 -19.58
C ASP A 119 3.29 -21.55 -19.99
N ASN A 120 2.55 -22.42 -19.29
CA ASN A 120 2.45 -23.84 -19.61
C ASN A 120 1.13 -24.46 -19.09
N LEU A 121 1.02 -25.78 -19.12
CA LEU A 121 -0.18 -26.49 -18.68
C LEU A 121 -0.50 -26.35 -17.18
N PHE A 122 0.49 -25.97 -16.37
CA PHE A 122 0.38 -25.89 -14.91
C PHE A 122 0.43 -24.47 -14.37
N PHE A 123 0.88 -23.50 -15.16
CA PHE A 123 1.07 -22.13 -14.69
C PHE A 123 0.60 -21.08 -15.71
N ILE A 124 0.01 -20.01 -15.17
CA ILE A 124 -0.21 -18.75 -15.88
C ILE A 124 0.55 -17.65 -15.17
N GLU A 125 0.91 -16.63 -15.93
CA GLU A 125 1.55 -15.41 -15.44
C GLU A 125 0.61 -14.24 -15.68
N LEU A 126 0.30 -13.50 -14.62
CA LEU A 126 -0.38 -12.20 -14.67
C LEU A 126 0.67 -11.10 -14.59
N SER A 127 0.51 -10.05 -15.39
CA SER A 127 1.35 -8.85 -15.32
C SER A 127 0.55 -7.59 -15.63
N TRP A 128 0.94 -6.47 -15.04
CA TRP A 128 0.29 -5.18 -15.18
C TRP A 128 1.30 -4.03 -15.11
N ASP A 129 0.85 -2.83 -15.47
CA ASP A 129 1.69 -1.64 -15.45
C ASP A 129 1.90 -1.16 -14.00
N ALA A 130 3.09 -0.61 -13.71
CA ALA A 130 3.35 0.04 -12.43
C ALA A 130 2.50 1.31 -12.29
N LEU A 131 2.05 1.57 -11.06
CA LEU A 131 1.31 2.77 -10.70
C LEU A 131 2.22 4.01 -10.92
N GLN A 132 1.66 5.10 -11.44
CA GLN A 132 2.43 6.30 -11.78
C GLN A 132 2.62 7.22 -10.57
N GLU A 133 1.63 7.25 -9.67
CA GLU A 133 1.61 8.17 -8.53
C GLU A 133 2.12 7.52 -7.23
N SER A 134 2.58 6.26 -7.28
CA SER A 134 3.08 5.54 -6.11
C SER A 134 4.57 5.84 -5.86
N LYS A 135 4.91 7.06 -5.42
CA LYS A 135 6.29 7.34 -4.99
C LYS A 135 6.57 7.10 -3.50
N GLU A 136 5.56 6.85 -2.66
CA GLU A 136 5.82 6.79 -1.21
C GLU A 136 5.09 5.72 -0.39
N TYR A 137 4.25 4.88 -0.98
CA TYR A 137 3.49 3.91 -0.18
C TYR A 137 3.63 2.47 -0.68
N GLU A 138 3.75 1.55 0.27
CA GLU A 138 3.70 0.09 0.09
C GLU A 138 2.31 -0.34 -0.37
N THR A 139 1.90 0.13 -1.55
CA THR A 139 0.66 -0.27 -2.18
C THR A 139 0.78 -1.73 -2.59
N MET A 140 -0.13 -2.56 -2.08
CA MET A 140 -0.27 -3.94 -2.51
C MET A 140 -1.32 -4.04 -3.61
N PHE A 141 -1.32 -5.15 -4.32
CA PHE A 141 -2.29 -5.48 -5.34
C PHE A 141 -3.09 -6.69 -4.86
N ASN A 142 -4.41 -6.56 -4.80
CA ASN A 142 -5.32 -7.66 -4.56
C ASN A 142 -5.74 -8.27 -5.91
N ILE A 143 -5.59 -9.58 -6.05
CA ILE A 143 -5.87 -10.33 -7.26
C ILE A 143 -7.19 -11.07 -7.08
N TYR A 144 -8.10 -10.84 -8.02
CA TYR A 144 -9.41 -11.43 -8.03
C TYR A 144 -9.52 -12.41 -9.21
N GLN A 145 -10.05 -13.60 -8.95
CA GLN A 145 -10.43 -14.59 -9.96
C GLN A 145 -11.94 -14.82 -9.87
N ASP A 146 -12.65 -14.56 -10.97
CA ASP A 146 -14.11 -14.65 -11.02
C ASP A 146 -14.78 -13.89 -9.86
N ASP A 147 -14.30 -12.67 -9.62
CA ASP A 147 -14.68 -11.75 -8.53
C ASP A 147 -14.40 -12.24 -7.09
N VAL A 148 -13.66 -13.34 -6.93
CA VAL A 148 -13.20 -13.84 -5.63
C VAL A 148 -11.73 -13.48 -5.40
N LEU A 149 -11.41 -12.88 -4.25
CA LEU A 149 -10.03 -12.59 -3.85
C LEU A 149 -9.24 -13.91 -3.67
N ILE A 150 -8.16 -14.07 -4.44
CA ILE A 150 -7.31 -15.28 -4.40
C ILE A 150 -5.95 -15.03 -3.77
N GLY A 151 -5.56 -13.76 -3.58
CA GLY A 151 -4.31 -13.39 -2.95
C GLY A 151 -3.91 -11.94 -3.20
N SER A 152 -2.75 -11.58 -2.68
CA SER A 152 -2.19 -10.24 -2.77
C SER A 152 -0.69 -10.28 -3.07
N THR A 153 -0.15 -9.23 -3.70
CA THR A 153 1.29 -9.08 -3.94
C THR A 153 1.71 -7.62 -3.96
N SER A 154 2.99 -7.32 -3.70
CA SER A 154 3.57 -5.98 -3.85
C SER A 154 4.28 -5.78 -5.21
N THR A 155 4.39 -6.83 -6.01
CA THR A 155 5.02 -6.81 -7.34
C THR A 155 3.99 -6.52 -8.44
N THR A 156 4.43 -6.15 -9.63
CA THR A 156 3.56 -5.96 -10.81
C THR A 156 3.38 -7.22 -11.66
N SER A 157 3.69 -8.39 -11.08
CA SER A 157 3.50 -9.70 -11.70
C SER A 157 3.25 -10.78 -10.67
N LEU A 158 2.51 -11.82 -11.08
CA LEU A 158 2.19 -12.98 -10.24
C LEU A 158 2.06 -14.25 -11.09
N VAL A 159 2.67 -15.34 -10.62
CA VAL A 159 2.51 -16.67 -11.23
C VAL A 159 1.49 -17.46 -10.42
N LEU A 160 0.47 -17.99 -11.10
CA LEU A 160 -0.63 -18.74 -10.49
C LEU A 160 -0.69 -20.17 -11.07
N PRO A 161 -1.14 -21.16 -10.28
CA PRO A 161 -1.51 -22.45 -10.81
C PRO A 161 -2.59 -22.34 -11.89
N ASN A 162 -2.47 -23.14 -12.93
CA ASN A 162 -3.38 -23.22 -14.05
C ASN A 162 -4.10 -24.56 -14.05
N ASP A 163 -5.43 -24.52 -14.09
CA ASP A 163 -6.21 -25.65 -14.61
C ASP A 163 -6.43 -25.40 -16.11
N PRO A 164 -5.79 -26.17 -17.01
CA PRO A 164 -5.86 -25.92 -18.44
C PRO A 164 -7.29 -26.06 -18.98
N LYS A 165 -8.18 -26.80 -18.32
CA LYS A 165 -9.55 -27.05 -18.80
C LYS A 165 -10.55 -25.98 -18.36
N LYS A 166 -10.18 -25.11 -17.42
CA LYS A 166 -11.07 -24.08 -16.89
C LYS A 166 -10.86 -22.74 -17.57
N GLU A 167 -11.91 -21.94 -17.56
CA GLU A 167 -11.86 -20.52 -17.90
C GLU A 167 -11.87 -19.71 -16.62
N TYR A 168 -11.17 -18.59 -16.62
CA TYR A 168 -11.10 -17.66 -15.49
C TYR A 168 -11.14 -16.23 -16.01
N THR A 169 -11.77 -15.34 -15.25
CA THR A 169 -11.65 -13.89 -15.44
C THR A 169 -10.82 -13.32 -14.29
N PHE A 170 -9.79 -12.54 -14.62
CA PHE A 170 -8.96 -11.88 -13.63
C PHE A 170 -9.17 -10.37 -13.65
N THR A 171 -9.20 -9.79 -12.45
CA THR A 171 -9.12 -8.36 -12.19
C THR A 171 -8.15 -8.10 -11.05
N ILE A 172 -7.61 -6.89 -10.98
CA ILE A 172 -6.69 -6.47 -9.92
C ILE A 172 -7.15 -5.14 -9.36
N ARG A 173 -6.96 -4.95 -8.06
CA ARG A 173 -7.18 -3.68 -7.36
C ARG A 173 -5.93 -3.31 -6.59
N SER A 174 -5.58 -2.03 -6.54
CA SER A 174 -4.56 -1.56 -5.61
C SER A 174 -5.18 -1.45 -4.21
N MET A 175 -4.35 -1.62 -3.18
CA MET A 175 -4.75 -1.58 -1.78
C MET A 175 -3.72 -0.82 -0.95
N ASP A 176 -4.20 0.07 -0.08
CA ASP A 176 -3.36 0.81 0.86
C ASP A 176 -3.14 0.05 2.19
N ARG A 177 -2.39 0.65 3.12
CA ARG A 177 -2.14 0.09 4.46
C ARG A 177 -3.38 0.10 5.36
N ALA A 178 -4.38 0.92 5.06
CA ALA A 178 -5.63 0.97 5.79
C ALA A 178 -6.62 -0.12 5.32
N GLY A 179 -6.31 -0.81 4.22
CA GLY A 179 -7.14 -1.85 3.62
C GLY A 179 -8.19 -1.33 2.65
N ASN A 180 -8.11 -0.06 2.24
CA ASN A 180 -8.97 0.48 1.20
C ASN A 180 -8.54 -0.08 -0.16
N GLU A 181 -9.49 -0.27 -1.08
CA GLU A 181 -9.21 -0.75 -2.44
C GLU A 181 -9.60 0.26 -3.52
N SER A 182 -8.85 0.26 -4.62
CA SER A 182 -9.26 0.96 -5.84
C SER A 182 -10.46 0.29 -6.52
N LEU A 183 -10.99 0.96 -7.55
CA LEU A 183 -11.81 0.28 -8.55
C LEU A 183 -11.02 -0.85 -9.25
N PRO A 184 -11.70 -1.85 -9.85
CA PRO A 184 -11.04 -2.93 -10.59
C PRO A 184 -10.29 -2.41 -11.83
N SER A 185 -9.18 -3.06 -12.14
CA SER A 185 -8.46 -2.94 -13.42
C SER A 185 -9.33 -3.34 -14.62
N ASN A 186 -8.77 -3.25 -15.83
CA ASN A 186 -9.31 -3.97 -16.96
C ASN A 186 -9.39 -5.48 -16.65
N SER A 187 -10.46 -6.15 -17.11
CA SER A 187 -10.60 -7.60 -16.95
C SER A 187 -9.84 -8.35 -18.04
N VAL A 188 -9.19 -9.44 -17.69
CA VAL A 188 -8.58 -10.37 -18.66
C VAL A 188 -9.16 -11.77 -18.51
N LYS A 189 -9.47 -12.40 -19.65
CA LYS A 189 -10.00 -13.76 -19.66
C LYS A 189 -8.91 -14.75 -20.02
N LYS A 190 -8.68 -15.73 -19.13
CA LYS A 190 -7.96 -16.95 -19.46
C LYS A 190 -8.96 -17.94 -20.06
N THR A 191 -8.71 -18.38 -21.28
CA THR A 191 -9.53 -19.39 -21.97
C THR A 191 -9.04 -20.80 -21.67
N ALA A 192 -9.94 -21.78 -21.68
CA ALA A 192 -9.59 -23.18 -21.58
C ALA A 192 -8.68 -23.60 -22.75
N ILE A 193 -7.55 -24.22 -22.42
CA ILE A 193 -6.61 -24.77 -23.39
C ILE A 193 -7.22 -26.07 -23.92
N LYS A 194 -7.44 -26.10 -25.22
CA LYS A 194 -7.76 -27.34 -25.94
C LYS A 194 -6.45 -28.06 -26.21
N ASN A 195 -6.22 -29.20 -25.58
CA ASN A 195 -5.01 -30.00 -25.80
C ASN A 195 -4.93 -30.60 -27.23
N TYR A 196 -5.99 -30.45 -28.02
CA TYR A 196 -6.06 -30.80 -29.43
C TYR A 196 -5.96 -29.56 -30.32
N LYS A 197 -5.16 -29.67 -31.38
CA LYS A 197 -5.04 -28.70 -32.47
C LYS A 197 -6.21 -28.84 -33.46
N SER A 198 -6.61 -30.06 -33.82
CA SER A 198 -7.71 -30.27 -34.78
C SER A 198 -8.31 -31.68 -34.73
N TYR A 199 -9.55 -31.77 -35.22
CA TYR A 199 -10.23 -33.01 -35.59
C TYR A 199 -10.41 -33.05 -37.11
N ILE A 200 -10.14 -34.20 -37.72
CA ILE A 200 -10.34 -34.44 -39.15
C ILE A 200 -11.34 -35.58 -39.29
N TYR A 201 -12.36 -35.39 -40.12
CA TYR A 201 -13.43 -36.36 -40.37
C TYR A 201 -13.35 -36.87 -41.82
N ASN A 202 -13.88 -38.05 -42.07
CA ASN A 202 -14.06 -38.55 -43.44
C ASN A 202 -15.37 -38.01 -44.08
N SER A 203 -15.61 -38.35 -45.34
CA SER A 203 -16.82 -37.91 -46.09
C SER A 203 -18.14 -38.41 -45.49
N ALA A 204 -18.11 -39.46 -44.68
CA ALA A 204 -19.27 -39.98 -43.96
C ALA A 204 -19.46 -39.33 -42.56
N GLY A 205 -18.67 -38.30 -42.21
CA GLY A 205 -18.75 -37.58 -40.93
C GLY A 205 -18.10 -38.30 -39.74
N ARG A 206 -17.37 -39.40 -39.96
CA ARG A 206 -16.72 -40.19 -38.89
C ARG A 206 -15.34 -39.62 -38.58
N LEU A 207 -14.95 -39.60 -37.29
CA LEU A 207 -13.67 -39.05 -36.85
C LEU A 207 -12.50 -39.88 -37.37
N MET A 208 -11.63 -39.29 -38.19
CA MET A 208 -10.48 -39.96 -38.81
C MET A 208 -9.16 -39.64 -38.10
N LYS A 209 -8.99 -38.43 -37.56
CA LYS A 209 -7.72 -38.02 -36.93
C LYS A 209 -7.90 -36.94 -35.88
N ILE A 210 -7.20 -37.08 -34.75
CA ILE A 210 -6.99 -36.02 -33.76
C ILE A 210 -5.53 -35.61 -33.85
N VAL A 211 -5.28 -34.30 -34.00
CA VAL A 211 -3.93 -33.73 -33.90
C VAL A 211 -3.85 -33.00 -32.57
N PHE A 212 -2.89 -33.35 -31.72
CA PHE A 212 -2.64 -32.67 -30.45
C PHE A 212 -1.68 -31.50 -30.65
N ILE A 213 -1.75 -30.50 -29.77
CA ILE A 213 -0.80 -29.36 -29.78
C ILE A 213 0.64 -29.88 -29.61
N SER A 214 0.82 -30.95 -28.85
CA SER A 214 2.12 -31.62 -28.68
C SER A 214 2.68 -32.28 -29.94
N GLY A 215 1.94 -32.31 -31.06
CA GLY A 215 2.34 -33.04 -32.27
C GLY A 215 1.94 -34.52 -32.26
N LYS A 216 1.54 -35.06 -31.10
CA LYS A 216 0.91 -36.39 -31.01
C LYS A 216 -0.32 -36.43 -31.91
N LYS A 217 -0.55 -37.55 -32.60
CA LYS A 217 -1.74 -37.80 -33.42
C LYS A 217 -2.40 -39.08 -32.98
N ILE A 218 -3.72 -39.14 -33.10
CA ILE A 218 -4.49 -40.37 -33.01
C ILE A 218 -5.26 -40.52 -34.31
N GLU A 219 -5.02 -41.59 -35.05
CA GLU A 219 -5.69 -41.89 -36.31
C GLU A 219 -6.66 -43.05 -36.14
N TYR A 220 -7.82 -42.97 -36.79
CA TYR A 220 -8.88 -43.97 -36.74
C TYR A 220 -9.19 -44.46 -38.16
N THR A 221 -9.40 -45.76 -38.28
CA THR A 221 -9.82 -46.40 -39.53
C THR A 221 -11.05 -47.26 -39.30
N TYR A 222 -11.92 -47.31 -40.30
CA TYR A 222 -13.24 -47.95 -40.22
C TYR A 222 -13.42 -48.94 -41.36
N ASP A 223 -14.23 -49.98 -41.13
CA ASP A 223 -14.71 -50.84 -42.21
C ASP A 223 -15.81 -50.14 -43.06
N ALA A 224 -16.28 -50.84 -44.10
CA ALA A 224 -17.35 -50.34 -44.97
C ALA A 224 -18.68 -50.12 -44.24
N ASN A 225 -18.96 -50.91 -43.20
CA ASN A 225 -20.16 -50.78 -42.38
C ASN A 225 -20.07 -49.60 -41.39
N GLY A 226 -18.87 -49.07 -41.17
CA GLY A 226 -18.60 -47.97 -40.25
C GLY A 226 -18.15 -48.38 -38.87
N ASN A 227 -17.82 -49.65 -38.65
CA ASN A 227 -17.25 -50.09 -37.40
C ASN A 227 -15.78 -49.68 -37.32
N LEU A 228 -15.35 -49.20 -36.15
CA LEU A 228 -13.95 -48.85 -35.91
C LEU A 228 -13.10 -50.13 -35.91
N ILE A 229 -12.13 -50.22 -36.82
CA ILE A 229 -11.25 -51.40 -36.93
C ILE A 229 -9.85 -51.17 -36.36
N ARG A 230 -9.37 -49.93 -36.32
CA ARG A 230 -8.03 -49.63 -35.78
C ARG A 230 -7.88 -48.19 -35.33
N THR A 231 -7.15 -48.04 -34.21
CA THR A 231 -6.65 -46.77 -33.69
C THR A 231 -5.12 -46.78 -33.69
N THR A 232 -4.49 -45.76 -34.26
CA THR A 232 -3.03 -45.63 -34.30
C THR A 232 -2.60 -44.37 -33.56
N ILE A 233 -1.78 -44.53 -32.52
CA ILE A 233 -1.18 -43.41 -31.80
C ILE A 233 0.19 -43.13 -32.41
N ILE A 234 0.40 -41.90 -32.87
CA ILE A 234 1.68 -41.43 -33.41
C ILE A 234 2.18 -40.36 -32.45
N THR A 235 3.29 -40.61 -31.78
CA THR A 235 4.00 -39.59 -31.02
C THR A 235 4.97 -38.85 -31.96
N PRO A 236 5.19 -37.54 -31.73
CA PRO A 236 6.17 -36.76 -32.48
C PRO A 236 7.59 -37.31 -32.32
#